data_AF-A0A927Z4V6-F1
#
_entry.id   AF-A0A927Z4V6-F1
#
_cell.length_a   1.000
_cell.length_b   1.000
_cell.length_c   1.000
_cell.angle_alpha   90.00
_cell.angle_beta   90.00
_cell.angle_gamma   90.00
#
_symmetry.space_group_name_H-M   'P 1'
#
loop_
_entity.id
_entity.type
_entity.pdbx_description
1 polymer ?
#
loop_
_entity_poly.entity_id
_entity_poly.type
_entity_poly.pdbx_seq_one_letter_code
_entity_poly.pdbx_strand_id
1 'polypeptide(L)'
;MEAREFIHVRLHERKQYYSEPANYRMIIGDVRDGNWLTSVPEKKCAIVVMEGVSMYLTSKEVHELTENLCTHFEQIMFLMDCYTVLAAKLSKYKNPINDVGVTEVYGIDDPELFQHGEFVYVKEHEMTPQKYIDELTGIEKYIFGKLYAGSFSKKLYRLFEYRKV
;
A
#
# COMPACT_ATOMS: atom_id res chain seq x y z
N MET A 1 4.55 15.32 -17.26
CA MET A 1 5.32 15.06 -16.03
C MET A 1 5.12 13.60 -15.72
N GLU A 2 6.16 12.78 -15.80
CA GLU A 2 6.03 11.34 -15.55
C GLU A 2 5.89 11.06 -14.05
N ALA A 3 5.22 9.96 -13.66
CA ALA A 3 5.02 9.59 -12.25
C ALA A 3 6.33 9.57 -11.43
N ARG A 4 7.46 9.28 -12.09
CA ARG A 4 8.80 9.35 -11.49
C ARG A 4 9.19 10.76 -11.04
N GLU A 5 8.92 11.80 -11.83
CA GLU A 5 9.20 13.19 -11.44
C GLU A 5 8.38 13.62 -10.21
N PHE A 6 7.13 13.14 -10.09
CA PHE A 6 6.26 13.44 -8.94
C PHE A 6 6.78 12.87 -7.61
N ILE A 7 7.30 11.63 -7.60
CA ILE A 7 7.82 10.99 -6.39
C ILE A 7 9.10 11.70 -5.91
N HIS A 8 9.98 12.07 -6.83
CA HIS A 8 11.20 12.81 -6.51
C HIS A 8 10.92 14.17 -5.88
N VAL A 9 9.91 14.90 -6.39
CA VAL A 9 9.51 16.21 -5.85
C VAL A 9 9.00 16.09 -4.40
N ARG A 10 8.12 15.11 -4.11
CA ARG A 10 7.54 14.99 -2.76
C ARG A 10 8.55 14.65 -1.67
N LEU A 11 9.50 13.75 -1.91
CA LEU A 11 10.52 13.42 -0.91
C LEU A 11 11.50 14.58 -0.69
N HIS A 12 11.84 15.32 -1.77
CA HIS A 12 12.65 16.53 -1.65
C HIS A 12 11.96 17.57 -0.78
N GLU A 13 10.68 17.85 -1.01
CA GLU A 13 9.88 18.77 -0.19
C GLU A 13 9.80 18.30 1.26
N ARG A 14 9.53 17.01 1.52
CA ARG A 14 9.47 16.48 2.89
C ARG A 14 10.78 16.69 3.65
N LYS A 15 11.94 16.51 3.00
CA LYS A 15 13.25 16.75 3.63
C LYS A 15 13.48 18.22 4.02
N GLN A 16 12.75 19.18 3.43
CA GLN A 16 12.81 20.59 3.86
C GLN A 16 12.11 20.83 5.20
N TYR A 17 11.10 20.01 5.54
CA TYR A 17 10.28 20.19 6.75
C TYR A 17 10.60 19.19 7.86
N TYR A 18 11.18 18.02 7.54
CA TYR A 18 11.43 16.94 8.49
C TYR A 18 12.91 16.56 8.54
N SER A 19 13.50 16.62 9.73
CA SER A 19 14.84 16.10 9.99
C SER A 19 14.88 14.57 10.02
N GLU A 20 16.01 13.98 9.63
CA GLU A 20 16.27 12.53 9.67
C GLU A 20 17.13 12.15 10.90
N PRO A 21 16.54 11.86 12.08
CA PRO A 21 17.28 11.34 13.22
C PRO A 21 17.82 9.93 12.95
N ALA A 22 18.64 9.39 13.86
CA ALA A 22 19.35 8.12 13.65
C ALA A 22 18.44 6.92 13.30
N ASN A 23 17.19 6.90 13.75
CA ASN A 23 16.21 5.83 13.55
C ASN A 23 15.18 6.11 12.44
N TYR A 24 15.35 7.19 11.67
CA TYR A 24 14.46 7.53 10.56
C TYR A 24 15.26 7.94 9.33
N ARG A 25 14.98 7.30 8.21
CA ARG A 25 15.54 7.69 6.91
C ARG A 25 14.48 7.69 5.82
N MET A 26 14.54 8.72 4.98
CA MET A 26 13.79 8.90 3.76
C MET A 26 14.67 8.50 2.58
N ILE A 27 14.37 7.36 1.98
CA ILE A 27 15.05 6.83 0.80
C ILE A 27 14.23 7.18 -0.43
N ILE A 28 14.88 7.79 -1.42
CA ILE A 28 14.28 8.06 -2.72
C ILE A 28 14.41 6.78 -3.55
N GLY A 29 13.29 6.30 -4.09
CA GLY A 29 13.26 5.09 -4.90
C GLY A 29 11.96 4.94 -5.68
N ASP A 30 12.05 4.23 -6.81
CA ASP A 30 10.91 3.66 -7.50
C ASP A 30 10.72 2.25 -6.94
N VAL A 31 9.53 1.94 -6.40
CA VAL A 31 9.28 0.64 -5.76
C VAL A 31 9.43 -0.54 -6.74
N ARG A 32 9.27 -0.26 -8.05
CA ARG A 32 9.46 -1.23 -9.14
C ARG A 32 10.94 -1.54 -9.40
N ASP A 33 11.83 -0.68 -8.93
CA ASP A 33 13.27 -0.89 -8.99
C ASP A 33 13.73 -1.52 -7.66
N GLY A 34 14.47 -2.63 -7.68
CA GLY A 34 15.01 -3.23 -6.44
C GLY A 34 16.14 -2.40 -5.81
N ASN A 35 16.72 -1.44 -6.53
CA ASN A 35 17.94 -0.73 -6.11
C ASN A 35 17.78 0.08 -4.82
N TRP A 36 16.59 0.58 -4.48
CA TRP A 36 16.39 1.35 -3.23
C TRP A 36 16.63 0.51 -1.99
N LEU A 37 16.48 -0.81 -2.09
CA LEU A 37 16.65 -1.74 -0.98
C LEU A 37 18.12 -1.81 -0.52
N THR A 38 19.07 -1.50 -1.40
CA THR A 38 20.50 -1.38 -1.05
C THR A 38 20.80 -0.29 -0.02
N SER A 39 19.90 0.70 0.10
CA SER A 39 19.99 1.77 1.10
C SER A 39 19.33 1.39 2.43
N VAL A 40 18.63 0.25 2.48
CA VAL A 40 18.02 -0.29 3.68
C VAL A 40 18.99 -1.30 4.30
N PRO A 41 19.43 -1.12 5.56
CA PRO A 41 20.31 -2.08 6.19
C PRO A 41 19.66 -3.47 6.22
N GLU A 42 20.44 -4.50 5.92
CA GLU A 42 20.00 -5.87 6.15
C GLU A 42 19.72 -6.07 7.64
N LYS A 43 18.50 -6.52 7.93
CA LYS A 43 18.01 -6.79 9.29
C LYS A 43 17.33 -8.15 9.29
N LYS A 44 17.25 -8.78 10.46
CA LYS A 44 16.55 -10.07 10.60
C LYS A 44 15.06 -9.97 10.29
N CYS A 45 14.42 -8.87 10.65
CA CYS A 45 12.97 -8.72 10.53
C CYS A 45 12.61 -7.35 9.97
N ALA A 46 11.60 -7.30 9.11
CA ALA A 46 10.97 -6.09 8.61
C ALA A 46 9.45 -6.13 8.79
N ILE A 47 8.88 -4.98 9.14
CA ILE A 47 7.46 -4.68 8.96
C ILE A 47 7.36 -3.74 7.77
N VAL A 48 6.66 -4.14 6.73
CA VAL A 48 6.47 -3.36 5.50
C VAL A 48 5.02 -2.91 5.44
N VAL A 49 4.82 -1.60 5.28
CA VAL A 49 3.49 -1.00 5.11
C VAL A 49 3.45 -0.33 3.74
N MET A 50 2.62 -0.85 2.85
CA MET A 50 2.41 -0.34 1.51
C MET A 50 1.03 0.30 1.42
N GLU A 51 0.94 1.54 1.88
CA GLU A 51 -0.29 2.34 1.89
C GLU A 51 -0.38 3.23 0.64
N GLY A 52 -1.48 3.16 -0.09
CA GLY A 52 -1.75 4.03 -1.24
C GLY A 52 -0.84 3.78 -2.44
N VAL A 53 -0.21 2.61 -2.53
CA VAL A 53 0.77 2.28 -3.58
C VAL A 53 0.38 1.03 -4.39
N SER A 54 -0.17 0.00 -3.75
CA SER A 54 -0.41 -1.32 -4.38
C SER A 54 -1.25 -1.26 -5.66
N MET A 55 -2.23 -0.35 -5.71
CA MET A 55 -3.17 -0.20 -6.82
C MET A 55 -2.51 0.36 -8.08
N TYR A 56 -1.24 0.77 -8.01
CA TYR A 56 -0.45 1.24 -9.13
C TYR A 56 0.57 0.22 -9.62
N LEU A 57 0.59 -0.97 -9.02
CA LEU A 57 1.47 -2.08 -9.38
C LEU A 57 0.66 -3.22 -10.00
N THR A 58 1.19 -3.78 -11.07
CA THR A 58 0.73 -5.05 -11.62
C THR A 58 1.05 -6.19 -10.65
N SER A 59 0.37 -7.34 -10.76
CA SER A 59 0.70 -8.52 -9.96
C SER A 59 2.16 -8.95 -10.12
N LYS A 60 2.72 -8.81 -11.33
CA LYS A 60 4.13 -9.12 -11.60
C LYS A 60 5.08 -8.21 -10.82
N GLU A 61 4.81 -6.91 -10.81
CA GLU A 61 5.63 -5.94 -10.06
C GLU A 61 5.51 -6.15 -8.55
N VAL A 62 4.33 -6.54 -8.04
CA VAL A 62 4.17 -6.93 -6.63
C VAL A 62 4.98 -8.19 -6.33
N HIS A 63 4.95 -9.21 -7.19
CA HIS A 63 5.76 -10.42 -7.03
C HIS A 63 7.25 -10.08 -6.97
N GLU A 64 7.77 -9.32 -7.94
CA GLU A 64 9.17 -8.89 -7.99
C GLU A 64 9.58 -8.09 -6.73
N LEU A 65 8.72 -7.18 -6.26
CA LEU A 65 8.94 -6.46 -5.00
C LEU A 65 9.05 -7.43 -3.81
N THR A 66 8.11 -8.37 -3.68
CA THR A 66 8.09 -9.31 -2.55
C THR A 66 9.24 -10.30 -2.59
N GLU A 67 9.71 -10.72 -3.77
CA GLU A 67 10.92 -11.54 -3.92
C GLU A 67 12.18 -10.81 -3.46
N ASN A 68 12.35 -9.55 -3.88
CA ASN A 68 13.46 -8.71 -3.45
C ASN A 68 13.46 -8.52 -1.92
N LEU A 69 12.29 -8.27 -1.34
CA LEU A 69 12.14 -8.16 0.11
C LEU A 69 12.49 -9.50 0.80
N CYS A 70 11.95 -10.62 0.32
CA CYS A 70 12.22 -11.94 0.91
C CYS A 70 13.70 -12.34 0.82
N THR A 71 14.41 -11.86 -0.21
CA THR A 71 15.86 -12.05 -0.33
C THR A 71 16.63 -11.22 0.70
N HIS A 72 16.15 -10.01 1.01
CA HIS A 72 16.85 -9.04 1.87
C HIS A 72 16.60 -9.23 3.38
N PHE A 73 15.48 -9.85 3.76
CA PHE A 73 15.09 -10.03 5.15
C PHE A 73 14.82 -11.51 5.49
N GLU A 74 15.28 -11.96 6.67
CA GLU A 74 14.99 -13.31 7.17
C GLU A 74 13.50 -13.49 7.47
N GLN A 75 12.83 -12.44 7.96
CA GLN A 75 11.41 -12.44 8.33
C GLN A 75 10.71 -11.16 7.86
N ILE A 76 9.49 -11.29 7.35
CA ILE A 76 8.68 -10.17 6.87
C ILE A 76 7.26 -10.29 7.40
N MET A 77 6.75 -9.19 7.94
CA MET A 77 5.32 -8.92 8.05
C MET A 77 4.98 -7.80 7.06
N PHE A 78 4.07 -8.06 6.14
CA PHE A 78 3.73 -7.13 5.07
C PHE A 78 2.24 -6.80 5.12
N LEU A 79 1.93 -5.51 5.12
CA LEU A 79 0.57 -5.01 5.14
C LEU A 79 0.38 -4.04 3.97
N MET A 80 -0.69 -4.23 3.20
CA MET A 80 -1.04 -3.30 2.13
C MET A 80 -2.53 -3.06 2.04
N ASP A 81 -2.90 -1.82 1.79
CA ASP A 81 -4.24 -1.52 1.29
C ASP A 81 -4.29 -1.85 -0.20
N CYS A 82 -5.47 -2.16 -0.73
CA CYS A 82 -5.68 -2.55 -2.12
C CYS A 82 -7.04 -2.05 -2.61
N TYR A 83 -7.14 -1.72 -3.90
CA TYR A 83 -8.45 -1.57 -4.53
C TYR A 83 -9.03 -2.94 -4.84
N THR A 84 -10.35 -3.06 -4.77
CA THR A 84 -11.06 -4.16 -5.43
C THR A 84 -11.04 -3.97 -6.94
N VAL A 85 -11.32 -5.03 -7.70
CA VAL A 85 -11.47 -4.92 -9.18
C VAL A 85 -12.58 -3.92 -9.53
N LEU A 86 -13.64 -3.86 -8.71
CA LEU A 86 -14.71 -2.88 -8.85
C LEU A 86 -14.21 -1.44 -8.66
N ALA A 87 -13.47 -1.14 -7.59
CA ALA A 87 -12.91 0.19 -7.35
C ALA A 87 -11.97 0.63 -8.46
N ALA A 88 -11.09 -0.25 -8.93
CA ALA A 88 -10.19 0.04 -10.04
C ALA A 88 -10.94 0.37 -11.35
N LYS A 89 -12.08 -0.27 -11.61
CA LYS A 89 -12.93 0.08 -12.76
C LYS A 89 -13.63 1.42 -12.58
N LEU A 90 -14.14 1.72 -11.38
CA LEU A 90 -14.83 2.98 -11.08
C LEU A 90 -13.87 4.18 -11.08
N SER A 91 -12.64 3.99 -10.64
CA SER A 91 -11.61 5.03 -10.61
C SER A 91 -11.20 5.47 -12.01
N LYS A 92 -11.14 4.54 -12.99
CA LYS A 92 -10.90 4.86 -14.40
C LYS A 92 -11.99 5.76 -15.01
N TYR A 93 -13.22 5.70 -14.50
CA TYR A 93 -14.35 6.46 -15.06
C TYR A 93 -14.42 7.90 -14.51
N LYS A 94 -14.09 8.11 -13.24
CA LYS A 94 -13.99 9.43 -12.61
C LYS A 94 -12.54 9.86 -12.71
N ASN A 95 -12.16 10.55 -13.79
CA ASN A 95 -10.76 10.76 -14.13
C ASN A 95 -10.21 12.11 -13.59
N PRO A 96 -9.59 12.14 -12.39
CA PRO A 96 -8.50 13.06 -12.06
C PRO A 96 -7.18 12.27 -11.84
N ILE A 97 -7.00 11.11 -12.49
CA ILE A 97 -5.84 10.22 -12.29
C ILE A 97 -4.68 10.57 -13.26
N ASN A 98 -4.99 11.27 -14.37
CA ASN A 98 -3.98 11.77 -15.30
C ASN A 98 -3.04 12.81 -14.67
N ASP A 99 -3.45 13.49 -13.59
CA ASP A 99 -2.65 14.55 -12.96
C ASP A 99 -1.41 14.02 -12.22
N VAL A 100 -1.35 12.72 -11.93
CA VAL A 100 -0.19 12.07 -11.27
C VAL A 100 0.63 11.18 -12.20
N GLY A 101 0.37 11.23 -13.51
CA GLY A 101 1.13 10.47 -14.52
C GLY A 101 0.93 8.95 -14.46
N VAL A 102 -0.12 8.49 -13.77
CA VAL A 102 -0.50 7.07 -13.69
C VAL A 102 -1.58 6.79 -14.74
N THR A 103 -1.32 5.85 -15.64
CA THR A 103 -2.25 5.49 -16.73
C THR A 103 -3.21 4.37 -16.36
N GLU A 104 -2.87 3.54 -15.38
CA GLU A 104 -3.66 2.38 -14.98
C GLU A 104 -3.72 2.20 -13.46
N VAL A 105 -4.87 1.73 -12.99
CA VAL A 105 -5.11 1.30 -11.62
C VAL A 105 -5.52 -0.16 -11.66
N TYR A 106 -4.92 -0.96 -10.78
CA TYR A 106 -5.17 -2.39 -10.62
C TYR A 106 -5.98 -2.63 -9.35
N GLY A 107 -6.85 -3.64 -9.43
CA GLY A 107 -7.67 -4.08 -8.31
C GLY A 107 -7.55 -5.58 -8.13
N ILE A 108 -7.70 -6.03 -6.89
CA ILE A 108 -7.56 -7.42 -6.47
C ILE A 108 -8.73 -7.82 -5.59
N ASP A 109 -9.39 -8.91 -5.98
CA ASP A 109 -10.48 -9.53 -5.20
C ASP A 109 -10.06 -10.86 -4.58
N ASP A 110 -8.95 -11.44 -5.02
CA ASP A 110 -8.38 -12.67 -4.48
C ASP A 110 -6.97 -12.41 -3.96
N PRO A 111 -6.74 -12.37 -2.63
CA PRO A 111 -5.42 -12.09 -2.07
C PRO A 111 -4.36 -13.12 -2.45
N GLU A 112 -4.76 -14.33 -2.88
CA GLU A 112 -3.82 -15.36 -3.30
C GLU A 112 -3.05 -14.98 -4.57
N LEU A 113 -3.59 -14.07 -5.40
CA LEU A 113 -2.94 -13.61 -6.64
C LEU A 113 -1.59 -12.92 -6.42
N PHE A 114 -1.35 -12.38 -5.23
CA PHE A 114 -0.07 -11.75 -4.88
C PHE A 114 0.85 -12.63 -4.04
N GLN A 115 0.43 -13.85 -3.71
CA GLN A 115 1.33 -14.83 -3.11
C GLN A 115 2.34 -15.31 -4.16
N HIS A 116 3.61 -15.39 -3.77
CA HIS A 116 4.66 -15.90 -4.63
C HIS A 116 5.85 -16.39 -3.81
N GLY A 117 6.39 -17.57 -4.13
CA GLY A 117 7.54 -18.15 -3.43
C GLY A 117 7.30 -18.30 -1.93
N GLU A 118 8.17 -17.71 -1.12
CA GLU A 118 8.08 -17.72 0.36
C GLU A 118 7.05 -16.71 0.91
N PHE A 119 6.43 -15.89 0.06
CA PHE A 119 5.50 -14.84 0.48
C PHE A 119 4.05 -15.33 0.41
N VAL A 120 3.42 -15.50 1.57
CA VAL A 120 2.09 -16.10 1.72
C VAL A 120 1.10 -15.17 2.40
N TYR A 121 -0.16 -15.26 1.99
CA TYR A 121 -1.27 -14.54 2.58
C TYR A 121 -1.59 -15.12 3.96
N VAL A 122 -1.83 -14.22 4.91
CA VAL A 122 -2.17 -14.58 6.28
C VAL A 122 -3.64 -14.33 6.55
N LYS A 123 -4.08 -13.09 6.33
CA LYS A 123 -5.47 -12.68 6.61
C LYS A 123 -5.77 -11.29 6.04
N GLU A 124 -7.05 -11.01 5.93
CA GLU A 124 -7.58 -9.67 5.67
C GLU A 124 -7.88 -8.98 7.01
N HIS A 125 -7.56 -7.70 7.08
CA HIS A 125 -7.88 -6.82 8.19
C HIS A 125 -9.01 -5.88 7.80
N GLU A 126 -9.69 -5.35 8.81
CA GLU A 126 -10.68 -4.29 8.63
C GLU A 126 -9.99 -2.93 8.78
N MET A 127 -10.05 -2.08 7.75
CA MET A 127 -9.49 -0.71 7.80
C MET A 127 -10.19 0.16 8.84
N THR A 128 -11.46 -0.15 9.13
CA THR A 128 -12.38 0.69 9.90
C THR A 128 -13.10 -0.16 10.96
N PRO A 129 -12.38 -0.73 11.94
CA PRO A 129 -12.98 -1.57 12.97
C PRO A 129 -14.13 -0.84 13.69
N GLN A 130 -15.25 -1.54 13.86
CA GLN A 130 -16.47 -0.96 14.43
C GLN A 130 -16.24 -0.26 15.79
N LYS A 131 -15.33 -0.79 16.61
CA LYS A 131 -14.97 -0.21 17.92
C LYS A 131 -14.57 1.27 17.85
N TYR A 132 -13.85 1.70 16.80
CA TYR A 132 -13.42 3.09 16.66
C TYR A 132 -14.52 3.99 16.13
N ILE A 133 -15.47 3.41 15.40
CA ILE A 133 -16.66 4.12 14.92
C ILE A 133 -17.66 4.32 16.06
N ASP A 134 -17.64 3.41 17.03
CA ASP A 134 -18.44 3.55 18.24
C ASP A 134 -17.98 4.68 19.16
N GLU A 135 -16.73 5.13 19.03
CA GLU A 135 -16.19 6.33 19.71
C GLU A 135 -16.71 7.64 19.11
N LEU A 136 -17.20 7.62 17.86
CA LEU A 136 -17.79 8.79 17.22
C LEU A 136 -19.19 9.09 17.79
N THR A 137 -19.61 10.35 17.70
CA THR A 137 -20.94 10.78 18.16
C THR A 137 -21.72 11.49 17.06
N GLY A 138 -23.05 11.56 17.22
CA GLY A 138 -23.92 12.32 16.32
C GLY A 138 -23.87 11.87 14.85
N ILE A 139 -23.81 12.85 13.95
CA ILE A 139 -23.88 12.65 12.49
C ILE A 139 -22.61 11.97 11.96
N GLU A 140 -21.44 12.21 12.57
CA GLU A 140 -20.18 11.61 12.15
C GLU A 140 -20.23 10.09 12.29
N LYS A 141 -20.74 9.57 13.41
CA LYS A 141 -20.94 8.13 13.59
C LYS A 141 -21.80 7.52 12.49
N TYR A 142 -22.87 8.21 12.08
CA TYR A 142 -23.75 7.73 11.01
C TYR A 142 -23.04 7.73 9.64
N ILE A 143 -22.35 8.82 9.29
CA ILE A 143 -21.61 8.95 8.03
C ILE A 143 -20.50 7.89 7.95
N PHE A 144 -19.66 7.80 8.99
CA PHE A 144 -18.58 6.82 9.05
C PHE A 144 -19.10 5.38 9.09
N GLY A 145 -20.17 5.13 9.84
CA GLY A 145 -20.90 3.87 9.85
C GLY A 145 -21.31 3.39 8.45
N LYS A 146 -21.80 4.30 7.60
CA LYS A 146 -22.31 3.97 6.26
C LYS A 146 -21.24 3.93 5.18
N LEU A 147 -20.29 4.86 5.20
CA LEU A 147 -19.28 4.99 4.16
C LEU A 147 -18.06 4.08 4.41
N TYR A 148 -17.68 3.93 5.67
CA TYR A 148 -16.39 3.37 6.05
C TYR A 148 -16.53 2.05 6.84
N ALA A 149 -17.54 1.87 7.70
CA ALA A 149 -17.67 0.70 8.60
C ALA A 149 -18.30 -0.58 8.00
N GLY A 150 -18.68 -0.55 6.73
CA GLY A 150 -19.63 -1.53 6.18
C GLY A 150 -19.07 -2.40 5.06
N SER A 151 -19.91 -3.31 4.58
CA SER A 151 -19.67 -4.06 3.32
C SER A 151 -19.44 -3.15 2.11
N PHE A 152 -19.76 -1.85 2.21
CA PHE A 152 -19.49 -0.87 1.16
C PHE A 152 -18.01 -0.47 1.06
N SER A 153 -17.31 -0.24 2.18
CA SER A 153 -15.88 0.09 2.12
C SER A 153 -15.08 -1.10 1.62
N LYS A 154 -15.41 -2.32 2.08
CA LYS A 154 -14.84 -3.59 1.60
C LYS A 154 -15.06 -3.86 0.10
N LYS A 155 -16.10 -3.25 -0.49
CA LYS A 155 -16.31 -3.31 -1.95
C LYS A 155 -15.36 -2.41 -2.73
N LEU A 156 -14.66 -1.50 -2.07
CA LEU A 156 -13.78 -0.52 -2.71
C LEU A 156 -12.32 -0.72 -2.30
N TYR A 157 -12.07 -0.89 -1.01
CA TYR A 157 -10.75 -1.03 -0.40
C TYR A 157 -10.67 -2.28 0.46
N ARG A 158 -9.52 -2.93 0.42
CA ARG A 158 -9.18 -4.10 1.25
C ARG A 158 -7.82 -3.90 1.89
N LEU A 159 -7.57 -4.62 2.98
CA LEU A 159 -6.31 -4.54 3.71
C LEU A 159 -5.78 -5.95 3.96
N PHE A 160 -4.71 -6.34 3.29
CA PHE A 160 -4.19 -7.70 3.34
C PHE A 160 -2.87 -7.77 4.09
N GLU A 161 -2.75 -8.78 4.95
CA GLU A 161 -1.50 -9.18 5.59
C GLU A 161 -0.91 -10.40 4.89
N TYR A 162 0.39 -10.32 4.65
CA TYR A 162 1.22 -11.42 4.16
C TYR A 162 2.46 -11.57 5.05
N ARG A 163 3.09 -12.74 4.97
CA ARG A 163 4.34 -13.03 5.67
C ARG A 163 5.27 -13.84 4.79
N LYS A 164 6.57 -13.76 5.11
CA LYS A 164 7.55 -14.74 4.66
C LYS A 164 7.44 -16.01 5.52
N VAL A 165 7.35 -17.18 4.89
CA VAL A 165 7.43 -18.51 5.55
C VAL A 165 8.80 -19.15 5.40
#